data_AF-A0A835AVR7-F1
#
_entry.id   AF-A0A835AVR7-F1
#
_cell.length_a   1.000
_cell.length_b   1.000
_cell.length_c   1.000
_cell.angle_alpha   90.00
_cell.angle_beta   90.00
_cell.angle_gamma   90.00
#
_symmetry.space_group_name_H-M   'P 1'
#
loop_
_entity.id
_entity.type
_entity.pdbx_description
1 polymer ?
#
loop_
_entity_poly.entity_id
_entity_poly.type
_entity_poly.pdbx_seq_one_letter_code
_entity_poly.pdbx_strand_id
1 'polypeptide(L)'
;MPWVLEDLGSSTSGLALSMCDGDKNKVAVEFNGALGPLLSGLQANLRGFRYSLFDLYGFSNATLQNPSAAGFVYTGSACWPGYGSPCSNRTEFWFWDDYGYITEQAAKVTASAFYNGTANFTTPVNLMRLFPKRI
;
A
#
# COMPACT_ATOMS: atom_id res chain seq x y z
N MET A 1 3.96 14.92 1.05
CA MET A 1 3.66 14.09 2.22
C MET A 1 3.69 14.98 3.44
N PRO A 2 2.52 15.20 4.04
CA PRO A 2 2.43 15.24 5.48
C PRO A 2 1.26 14.34 5.97
N TRP A 3 1.29 13.96 7.25
CA TRP A 3 0.12 13.44 8.00
C TRP A 3 -0.26 11.94 8.05
N VAL A 4 0.60 10.96 7.76
CA VAL A 4 0.33 9.58 8.30
C VAL A 4 1.15 9.28 9.57
N LEU A 5 2.17 10.08 9.86
CA LEU A 5 2.99 9.91 11.07
C LEU A 5 3.23 11.19 11.88
N GLU A 6 2.73 12.36 11.45
CA GLU A 6 2.80 13.59 12.25
C GLU A 6 1.75 13.63 13.38
N ASP A 7 0.69 12.82 13.31
CA ASP A 7 -0.40 12.79 14.30
C ASP A 7 -0.33 11.61 15.29
N LEU A 8 0.70 10.76 15.23
CA LEU A 8 0.99 9.80 16.31
C LEU A 8 1.79 10.50 17.42
N GLY A 9 1.10 11.43 18.07
CA GLY A 9 1.22 11.78 19.48
C GLY A 9 2.62 11.79 20.08
N SER A 10 3.12 12.99 20.30
CA SER A 10 3.84 13.35 21.52
C SER A 10 3.18 12.71 22.76
N SER A 11 3.68 11.55 23.17
CA SER A 11 3.57 11.03 24.55
C SER A 11 4.62 9.93 24.78
N THR A 12 5.72 10.37 25.37
CA THR A 12 6.74 9.63 26.15
C THR A 12 6.58 8.11 26.28
N SER A 13 7.39 7.34 25.54
CA SER A 13 8.22 6.24 26.07
C SER A 13 9.09 5.59 24.96
N GLY A 14 10.34 6.04 24.85
CA GLY A 14 11.48 5.12 24.71
C GLY A 14 11.74 4.33 23.43
N LEU A 15 11.06 4.54 22.30
CA LEU A 15 11.49 3.99 21.01
C LEU A 15 11.31 5.05 19.92
N ALA A 16 12.42 5.43 19.29
CA ALA A 16 12.42 6.34 18.15
C ALA A 16 11.70 5.64 16.98
N LEU A 17 10.41 5.95 16.79
CA LEU A 17 9.74 5.74 15.51
C LEU A 17 10.65 6.39 14.46
N SER A 18 11.15 5.63 13.50
CA SER A 18 12.04 6.17 12.47
C SER A 18 11.33 7.34 11.81
N MET A 19 11.91 8.54 11.91
CA MET A 19 11.34 9.70 11.24
C MET A 19 11.25 9.42 9.73
N CYS A 20 10.12 9.75 9.13
CA CYS A 20 9.95 9.67 7.68
C CYS A 20 11.07 10.41 6.97
N ASP A 21 11.74 9.74 6.04
CA ASP A 21 12.79 10.32 5.22
C ASP A 21 12.15 11.19 4.12
N GLY A 22 12.32 12.52 4.24
CA GLY A 22 11.74 13.49 3.33
C GLY A 22 12.24 13.35 1.88
N ASP A 23 13.49 12.95 1.68
CA ASP A 23 14.06 12.76 0.35
C ASP A 23 13.48 11.53 -0.33
N LYS A 24 13.33 10.41 0.42
CA LYS A 24 12.64 9.22 -0.10
C LYS A 24 11.19 9.52 -0.44
N ASN A 25 10.51 10.30 0.41
CA ASN A 25 9.13 10.71 0.16
C ASN A 25 8.99 11.56 -1.10
N LYS A 26 9.92 12.49 -1.34
CA LYS A 26 9.95 13.31 -2.55
C LYS A 26 10.09 12.43 -3.80
N VAL A 27 11.04 11.50 -3.80
CA VAL A 27 11.26 10.57 -4.92
C VAL A 27 10.01 9.71 -5.17
N ALA A 28 9.36 9.20 -4.12
CA ALA A 28 8.14 8.41 -4.26
C ALA A 28 6.98 9.21 -4.88
N VAL A 29 6.80 10.47 -4.46
CA VAL A 29 5.77 11.36 -5.03
C VAL A 29 6.04 11.64 -6.50
N GLU A 30 7.28 11.96 -6.86
CA GLU A 30 7.67 12.22 -8.25
C GLU A 30 7.46 10.98 -9.13
N PHE A 31 7.88 9.80 -8.66
CA PHE A 31 7.68 8.53 -9.36
C PHE A 31 6.19 8.22 -9.58
N ASN A 32 5.38 8.29 -8.52
CA ASN A 32 3.95 8.00 -8.60
C ASN A 32 3.21 8.99 -9.52
N GLY A 33 3.62 10.27 -9.52
CA GLY A 33 3.08 11.28 -10.43
C GLY A 33 3.45 11.07 -11.89
N ALA A 34 4.66 10.57 -12.17
CA ALA A 34 5.15 10.37 -13.54
C ALA A 34 4.70 9.05 -14.19
N LEU A 35 4.46 8.00 -13.40
CA LEU A 35 4.19 6.66 -13.92
C LEU A 35 2.89 6.57 -14.72
N GLY A 36 1.82 7.21 -14.28
CA GLY A 36 0.53 7.24 -14.98
C GLY A 36 0.62 7.82 -16.39
N PRO A 37 1.10 9.08 -16.55
CA PRO A 37 1.33 9.69 -17.85
C PRO A 37 2.24 8.87 -18.76
N LEU A 38 3.32 8.29 -18.23
CA LEU A 38 4.23 7.43 -18.99
C LEU A 38 3.52 6.21 -19.58
N LEU A 39 2.77 5.47 -18.76
CA LEU A 39 2.04 4.27 -19.20
C LEU A 39 0.94 4.61 -20.22
N SER A 40 0.24 5.73 -20.01
CA SER A 40 -0.75 6.25 -20.97
C SER A 40 -0.09 6.58 -22.32
N GLY A 41 1.07 7.24 -22.29
CA GLY A 41 1.86 7.53 -23.49
C GLY A 41 2.33 6.26 -24.21
N LEU A 42 2.76 5.23 -23.48
CA LEU A 42 3.12 3.93 -24.07
C LEU A 42 1.91 3.26 -24.73
N GLN A 43 0.74 3.29 -24.10
CA GLN A 43 -0.49 2.75 -24.67
C GLN A 43 -0.89 3.45 -25.98
N ALA A 44 -0.68 4.77 -26.09
CA ALA A 44 -0.97 5.52 -27.31
C ALA A 44 -0.01 5.18 -28.47
N ASN A 45 1.23 4.81 -28.17
CA ASN A 45 2.27 4.62 -29.19
C ASN A 45 2.54 3.14 -29.54
N LEU A 46 2.19 2.20 -28.65
CA LEU A 46 2.49 0.77 -28.83
C LEU A 46 1.20 -0.02 -29.03
N ARG A 47 0.94 -0.44 -30.27
CA ARG A 47 -0.23 -1.23 -30.60
C ARG A 47 -0.27 -2.53 -29.79
N GLY A 48 -1.36 -2.73 -29.07
CA GLY A 48 -1.56 -3.92 -28.24
C GLY A 48 -0.94 -3.85 -26.85
N PHE A 49 -0.23 -2.75 -26.50
CA PHE A 49 0.17 -2.51 -25.13
C PHE A 49 -1.06 -2.28 -24.26
N ARG A 50 -1.15 -3.04 -23.17
CA ARG A 50 -2.22 -2.97 -22.18
C ARG A 50 -1.56 -2.99 -20.82
N TYR A 51 -2.06 -2.18 -19.90
CA TYR A 51 -1.52 -2.10 -18.56
C TYR A 51 -2.62 -2.00 -17.52
N SER A 52 -2.23 -2.30 -16.28
CA SER A 52 -2.96 -1.96 -15.08
C SER A 52 -1.96 -1.34 -14.13
N LEU A 53 -2.27 -0.14 -13.65
CA LEU A 53 -1.49 0.62 -12.68
C LEU A 53 -2.23 0.58 -11.35
N PHE A 54 -1.55 0.15 -10.30
CA PHE A 54 -2.11 0.08 -8.95
C PHE A 54 -1.66 1.27 -8.12
N ASP A 55 -2.62 1.97 -7.52
CA ASP A 55 -2.35 3.01 -6.54
C ASP A 55 -2.20 2.39 -5.14
N LEU A 56 -1.04 1.78 -4.90
CA LEU A 56 -0.73 1.19 -3.60
C LEU A 56 -0.67 2.23 -2.49
N TYR A 57 -0.21 3.45 -2.80
CA TYR A 57 -0.15 4.54 -1.83
C TYR A 57 -1.56 4.95 -1.39
N GLY A 58 -2.44 5.27 -2.34
CA GLY A 58 -3.82 5.64 -2.06
C GLY A 58 -4.57 4.52 -1.33
N PHE A 59 -4.37 3.27 -1.73
CA PHE A 59 -4.98 2.11 -1.08
C PHE A 59 -4.52 1.95 0.37
N SER A 60 -3.21 2.01 0.60
CA SER A 60 -2.64 1.89 1.95
C SER A 60 -3.11 3.04 2.83
N ASN A 61 -3.07 4.28 2.34
CA ASN A 61 -3.52 5.45 3.08
C ASN A 61 -5.02 5.34 3.47
N ALA A 62 -5.88 4.97 2.52
CA ALA A 62 -7.31 4.77 2.80
C ALA A 62 -7.54 3.64 3.83
N THR A 63 -6.75 2.56 3.76
CA THR A 63 -6.83 1.46 4.72
C THR A 63 -6.37 1.89 6.11
N LEU A 64 -5.27 2.64 6.22
CA LEU A 64 -4.74 3.12 7.49
C LEU A 64 -5.63 4.18 8.15
N GLN A 65 -6.42 4.94 7.37
CA GLN A 65 -7.41 5.87 7.88
C GLN A 65 -8.67 5.19 8.45
N ASN A 66 -9.00 3.98 7.98
CA ASN A 66 -10.07 3.16 8.56
C ASN A 66 -9.67 1.66 8.59
N PRO A 67 -8.76 1.27 9.48
CA PRO A 67 -8.20 -0.09 9.51
C PRO A 67 -9.26 -1.15 9.74
N SER A 68 -10.25 -0.82 10.58
CA SER A 68 -11.33 -1.73 10.95
C SER A 68 -12.19 -2.16 9.76
N ALA A 69 -12.37 -1.29 8.76
CA ALA A 69 -13.11 -1.63 7.54
C ALA A 69 -12.40 -2.69 6.67
N ALA A 70 -11.08 -2.84 6.84
CA ALA A 70 -10.27 -3.86 6.20
C ALA A 70 -9.92 -5.04 7.12
N GLY A 71 -10.45 -5.06 8.35
CA GLY A 71 -10.22 -6.12 9.33
C GLY A 71 -8.92 -6.01 10.12
N PHE A 72 -8.27 -4.85 10.12
CA PHE A 72 -7.05 -4.60 10.89
C PHE A 72 -7.34 -3.88 12.21
N VAL A 73 -6.57 -4.24 13.23
CA VAL A 73 -6.60 -3.64 14.58
C VAL A 73 -5.29 -2.90 14.85
N TYR A 74 -4.15 -3.45 14.40
CA TYR A 74 -2.82 -2.92 14.70
C TYR A 74 -2.16 -2.37 13.43
N THR A 75 -2.09 -1.06 13.33
CA THR A 75 -1.49 -0.34 12.18
C THR A 75 -0.31 0.55 12.56
N GLY A 76 -0.07 0.78 13.85
CA GLY A 76 1.07 1.55 14.36
C GLY A 76 2.20 0.69 14.95
N SER A 77 2.08 -0.64 14.89
CA SER A 77 3.05 -1.59 15.45
C SER A 77 3.26 -2.78 14.53
N ALA A 78 4.43 -3.41 14.67
CA ALA A 78 4.77 -4.64 13.97
C ALA A 78 4.31 -5.89 14.72
N CYS A 79 3.90 -6.92 13.97
CA CYS A 79 3.63 -8.25 14.54
C CYS A 79 4.92 -8.96 15.01
N TRP A 80 6.05 -8.67 14.37
CA TRP A 80 7.35 -9.22 14.68
C TRP A 80 8.45 -8.14 14.54
N PRO A 81 8.88 -7.52 15.65
CA PRO A 81 9.88 -6.43 15.63
C PRO A 81 11.32 -6.96 15.44
N GLY A 82 11.50 -8.11 14.80
CA GLY A 82 12.82 -8.71 14.50
C GLY A 82 13.44 -9.53 15.63
N TYR A 83 12.74 -9.75 16.75
CA TYR A 83 13.19 -10.61 17.84
C TYR A 83 12.03 -11.35 18.50
N GLY A 84 12.34 -12.47 19.17
CA GLY A 84 11.35 -13.31 19.83
C GLY A 84 10.40 -14.02 18.87
N SER A 85 9.28 -14.49 19.40
CA SER A 85 8.22 -15.14 18.61
C SER A 85 7.30 -14.08 17.97
N PRO A 86 6.90 -14.24 16.70
CA PRO A 86 5.89 -13.38 16.09
C PRO A 86 4.56 -13.42 16.85
N CYS A 87 3.80 -12.33 16.78
CA CYS A 87 2.47 -12.22 17.39
C CYS A 87 1.55 -13.40 17.01
N SER A 88 0.62 -13.77 17.90
CA SER A 88 -0.32 -14.88 17.64
C SER A 88 -1.41 -14.51 16.65
N ASN A 89 -1.90 -13.26 16.69
CA ASN A 89 -3.01 -12.70 15.91
C ASN A 89 -2.54 -11.97 14.65
N ARG A 90 -1.74 -12.64 13.81
CA ARG A 90 -1.07 -12.07 12.62
C ARG A 90 -2.03 -11.42 11.60
N THR A 91 -3.28 -11.86 11.56
CA THR A 91 -4.30 -11.35 10.63
C THR A 91 -4.85 -9.97 11.02
N GLU A 92 -4.62 -9.53 12.25
CA GLU A 92 -5.09 -8.23 12.76
C GLU A 92 -4.05 -7.12 12.58
N PHE A 93 -2.82 -7.47 12.20
CA PHE A 93 -1.71 -6.54 12.00
C PHE A 93 -1.56 -6.17 10.53
N TRP A 94 -1.36 -4.89 10.26
CA TRP A 94 -0.97 -4.42 8.93
C TRP A 94 0.52 -4.66 8.67
N PHE A 95 1.38 -4.30 9.62
CA PHE A 95 2.83 -4.45 9.51
C PHE A 95 3.34 -5.75 10.12
N TRP A 96 4.18 -6.44 9.37
CA TRP A 96 4.92 -7.61 9.81
C TRP A 96 6.10 -7.22 10.71
N ASP A 97 6.90 -6.25 10.30
CA ASP A 97 8.10 -5.79 11.02
C ASP A 97 8.20 -4.26 11.05
N ASP A 98 9.20 -3.76 11.79
CA ASP A 98 9.45 -2.33 11.96
C ASP A 98 10.08 -1.68 10.70
N TYR A 99 10.37 -2.46 9.65
CA TYR A 99 10.85 -1.94 8.36
C TYR A 99 9.69 -1.64 7.40
N GLY A 100 8.45 -1.85 7.81
CA GLY A 100 7.26 -1.53 7.04
C GLY A 100 6.85 -2.62 6.05
N TYR A 101 7.40 -3.84 6.16
CA TYR A 101 6.86 -4.98 5.43
C TYR A 101 5.44 -5.29 5.92
N ILE A 102 4.52 -5.57 5.00
CA ILE A 102 3.12 -5.87 5.34
C ILE A 102 2.94 -7.35 5.67
N THR A 103 1.95 -7.67 6.51
CA THR A 103 1.58 -9.06 6.81
C THR A 103 0.98 -9.77 5.59
N GLU A 104 0.91 -11.11 5.63
CA GLU A 104 0.21 -11.91 4.62
C GLU A 104 -1.25 -11.44 4.43
N GLN A 105 -1.95 -11.15 5.53
CA GLN A 105 -3.34 -10.68 5.47
C GLN A 105 -3.44 -9.31 4.78
N ALA A 106 -2.53 -8.37 5.06
CA ALA A 106 -2.45 -7.10 4.37
C ALA A 106 -2.11 -7.25 2.88
N ALA A 107 -1.21 -8.18 2.53
CA ALA A 107 -0.92 -8.50 1.13
C ALA A 107 -2.15 -9.09 0.42
N LYS A 108 -2.91 -9.98 1.06
CA LYS A 108 -4.13 -10.59 0.52
C LYS A 108 -5.24 -9.56 0.28
N VAL A 109 -5.43 -8.63 1.22
CA VAL A 109 -6.40 -7.53 1.10
C VAL A 109 -6.01 -6.59 -0.05
N THR A 110 -4.73 -6.20 -0.11
CA THR A 110 -4.15 -5.41 -1.21
C THR A 110 -4.34 -6.09 -2.57
N ALA A 111 -3.98 -7.37 -2.68
CA ALA A 111 -4.10 -8.12 -3.92
C ALA A 111 -5.56 -8.26 -4.38
N SER A 112 -6.49 -8.47 -3.44
CA SER A 112 -7.93 -8.57 -3.74
C SER A 112 -8.47 -7.25 -4.30
N ALA A 113 -8.06 -6.11 -3.71
CA ALA A 113 -8.44 -4.79 -4.19
C ALA A 113 -7.94 -4.52 -5.62
N PHE A 114 -6.72 -4.94 -5.97
CA PHE A 114 -6.17 -4.71 -7.31
C PHE A 114 -6.61 -5.75 -8.35
N TYR A 115 -6.98 -6.94 -7.91
CA TYR A 115 -7.40 -8.00 -8.81
C TYR A 115 -8.79 -7.73 -9.40
N ASN A 116 -9.80 -7.56 -8.53
CA ASN A 116 -11.20 -7.37 -8.92
C ASN A 116 -11.93 -6.31 -8.06
N GLY A 117 -11.19 -5.43 -7.40
CA GLY A 117 -11.80 -4.32 -6.65
C GLY A 117 -12.41 -3.25 -7.55
N THR A 118 -13.07 -2.29 -6.91
CA THR A 118 -13.59 -1.09 -7.56
C THR A 118 -12.46 -0.28 -8.18
N ALA A 119 -12.77 0.52 -9.21
CA ALA A 119 -11.78 1.30 -9.97
C ALA A 119 -11.09 2.44 -9.17
N ASN A 120 -11.24 2.46 -7.84
CA ASN A 120 -10.73 3.53 -6.99
C ASN A 120 -9.20 3.51 -6.87
N PHE A 121 -8.56 2.34 -7.02
CA PHE A 121 -7.11 2.16 -6.84
C PHE A 121 -6.42 1.45 -8.01
N THR A 122 -7.12 1.30 -9.13
CA THR A 122 -6.57 0.68 -10.34
C THR A 122 -6.95 1.47 -11.57
N THR A 123 -6.01 1.71 -12.47
CA THR A 123 -6.25 2.44 -13.73
C THR A 123 -5.44 1.84 -14.88
N PRO A 124 -5.94 1.85 -16.13
CA PRO A 124 -7.32 2.15 -16.53
C PRO A 124 -8.30 1.01 -16.22
N VAL A 125 -7.78 -0.18 -15.95
CA VAL A 125 -8.56 -1.39 -15.63
C VAL A 125 -7.88 -2.16 -14.50
N ASN A 126 -8.62 -2.98 -13.76
CA ASN A 126 -8.04 -3.93 -12.80
C ASN A 126 -7.46 -5.17 -13.50
N LEU A 127 -6.69 -6.00 -12.78
CA LEU A 127 -6.01 -7.17 -13.38
C LEU A 127 -6.99 -8.16 -14.02
N MET A 128 -8.13 -8.40 -13.39
CA MET A 128 -9.13 -9.33 -13.93
C MET A 128 -9.61 -8.88 -15.32
N ARG A 129 -9.75 -7.57 -15.55
CA ARG A 129 -10.12 -7.00 -16.85
C ARG A 129 -8.93 -6.85 -17.80
N LEU A 130 -7.70 -6.79 -17.29
CA LEU A 130 -6.49 -6.75 -18.11
C LEU A 130 -6.32 -8.04 -18.92
N PHE A 131 -6.67 -9.20 -18.36
CA PHE A 131 -6.61 -10.50 -19.04
C PHE A 131 -8.01 -11.12 -19.17
N PRO A 132 -8.86 -10.62 -20.10
CA PRO A 132 -10.17 -11.20 -20.30
C PRO A 132 -10.02 -12.65 -20.76
N LYS A 133 -10.83 -13.55 -20.20
CA LYS A 133 -10.92 -14.94 -20.66
C LYS A 133 -11.27 -14.91 -22.15
N ARG A 134 -10.40 -15.50 -22.99
CA ARG A 134 -10.77 -15.80 -24.38
C ARG A 134 -11.80 -16.92 -24.32
N ILE A 135 -13.04 -16.61 -24.70
CA ILE A 135 -14.10 -17.60 -24.95
C ILE A 135 -13.81 -18.25 -26.31
#